data_AF-A0A2V6CUT2-F1
#
_entry.id   AF-A0A2V6CUT2-F1
#
_cell.length_a   1.000
_cell.length_b   1.000
_cell.length_c   1.000
_cell.angle_alpha   90.00
_cell.angle_beta   90.00
_cell.angle_gamma   90.00
#
_symmetry.space_group_name_H-M   'P 1'
#
loop_
_entity.id
_entity.type
_entity.pdbx_description
1 polymer ?
#
loop_
_entity_poly.entity_id
_entity_poly.type
_entity_poly.pdbx_seq_one_letter_code
_entity_poly.pdbx_strand_id
1 'polypeptide(L)'
;DEFPGRKIYVGKKDGSKLENVTVFEMNEQSLPIRVTFARTGMLEADLPNKRILMRLYDARYQQRDEKNPLDLRKIRDGISMAEGTLPISLDELYEKEKKRPSRSALSITQLVDQLKSENKRERSASRTELNKRFSFPFSCVAFAISYFLFVIIADTLRNNPRVHPELLVWFPNVLFIVLGAVLFVRLSRR
;
A
#
# COMPACT_ATOMS: atom_id res chain seq x y z
N ASP A 1 -5.24 -5.75 10.19
CA ASP A 1 -5.77 -6.03 11.54
C ASP A 1 -6.30 -7.45 11.71
N GLU A 2 -5.46 -8.46 11.44
CA GLU A 2 -5.84 -9.86 11.62
C GLU A 2 -4.73 -10.55 12.39
N PHE A 3 -4.98 -10.74 13.68
CA PHE A 3 -4.23 -11.64 14.54
C PHE A 3 -4.82 -13.05 14.36
N PRO A 4 -4.05 -14.14 14.46
CA PRO A 4 -4.58 -15.48 14.28
C PRO A 4 -5.70 -15.76 15.29
N GLY A 5 -6.88 -16.12 14.77
CA GLY A 5 -8.08 -16.37 15.58
C GLY A 5 -8.70 -15.13 16.25
N ARG A 6 -8.15 -13.92 16.04
CA ARG A 6 -8.64 -12.69 16.71
C ARG A 6 -8.68 -11.48 15.79
N LYS A 7 -9.75 -10.69 15.90
CA LYS A 7 -9.89 -9.39 15.22
C LYS A 7 -9.99 -8.29 16.25
N ILE A 8 -9.11 -7.29 16.15
CA ILE A 8 -9.05 -6.17 17.08
C ILE A 8 -9.43 -4.92 16.32
N TYR A 9 -10.44 -4.21 16.82
CA TYR A 9 -10.90 -2.93 16.31
C TYR A 9 -10.64 -1.86 17.36
N VAL A 10 -10.10 -0.74 16.92
CA VAL A 10 -9.81 0.42 17.77
C VAL A 10 -10.58 1.61 17.20
N GLY A 11 -11.42 2.24 18.01
CA GLY A 11 -12.17 3.42 17.59
C GLY A 11 -11.29 4.65 17.43
N LYS A 12 -10.48 4.97 18.44
CA LYS A 12 -9.53 6.08 18.41
C LYS A 12 -8.21 5.67 19.05
N LYS A 13 -7.11 6.15 18.47
CA LYS A 13 -5.76 5.95 18.98
C LYS A 13 -5.10 7.31 19.18
N ASP A 14 -4.59 7.55 20.38
CA ASP A 14 -3.81 8.74 20.75
C ASP A 14 -2.51 8.29 21.43
N GLY A 15 -1.41 8.27 20.66
CA GLY A 15 -0.14 7.69 21.11
C GLY A 15 -0.27 6.22 21.51
N SER A 16 0.02 5.93 22.79
CA SER A 16 -0.11 4.61 23.42
C SER A 16 -1.52 4.32 23.96
N LYS A 17 -2.38 5.34 24.05
CA LYS A 17 -3.75 5.21 24.57
C LYS A 17 -4.73 4.87 23.45
N LEU A 18 -5.61 3.92 23.73
CA LEU A 18 -6.67 3.46 22.84
C LEU A 18 -8.04 3.73 23.48
N GLU A 19 -9.02 4.07 22.66
CA GLU A 19 -10.41 4.27 23.07
C GLU A 19 -11.33 3.40 22.22
N ASN A 20 -12.37 2.86 22.86
CA ASN A 20 -13.36 1.96 22.26
C ASN A 20 -12.69 0.77 21.56
N VAL A 21 -12.01 -0.07 22.35
CA VAL A 21 -11.32 -1.26 21.85
C VAL A 21 -12.29 -2.43 21.85
N THR A 22 -12.44 -3.10 20.70
CA THR A 22 -13.25 -4.32 20.57
C THR A 22 -12.40 -5.46 20.07
N VAL A 23 -12.35 -6.54 20.84
CA VAL A 23 -11.61 -7.77 20.51
C VAL A 23 -12.61 -8.87 20.23
N PHE A 24 -12.60 -9.42 19.02
CA PHE A 24 -13.37 -10.59 18.63
C PHE A 24 -12.47 -11.81 18.61
N GLU A 25 -12.81 -12.85 19.35
CA GLU A 25 -12.20 -14.18 19.21
C GLU A 25 -13.09 -15.04 18.30
N MET A 26 -12.49 -15.55 17.23
CA MET A 26 -13.15 -16.26 16.15
C MET A 26 -12.82 -17.75 16.25
N ASN A 27 -13.78 -18.61 15.92
CA ASN A 27 -13.53 -20.04 15.76
C ASN A 27 -12.95 -20.38 14.37
N GLU A 28 -12.66 -21.65 14.11
CA GLU A 28 -12.13 -22.13 12.81
C GLU A 28 -13.04 -21.80 11.62
N GLN A 29 -14.33 -21.64 11.85
CA GLN A 29 -15.34 -21.29 10.84
C GLN A 29 -15.48 -19.76 10.65
N SER A 30 -14.59 -18.97 11.24
CA SER A 30 -14.63 -17.49 11.21
C SER A 30 -15.91 -16.90 11.82
N LEU A 31 -16.51 -17.57 12.81
CA LEU A 31 -17.62 -17.04 13.60
C LEU A 31 -17.11 -16.48 14.94
N PRO A 32 -17.58 -15.30 15.38
CA PRO A 32 -17.16 -14.68 16.63
C PRO A 32 -17.78 -15.43 17.82
N ILE A 33 -16.98 -16.24 18.52
CA ILE A 33 -17.43 -16.99 19.69
C ILE A 33 -17.35 -16.16 20.98
N ARG A 34 -16.43 -15.19 21.04
CA ARG A 34 -16.24 -14.32 22.21
C ARG A 34 -15.96 -12.89 21.76
N VAL A 35 -16.50 -11.94 22.51
CA VAL A 35 -16.33 -10.51 22.25
C VAL A 35 -15.96 -9.83 23.55
N THR A 36 -14.85 -9.09 23.53
CA THR A 36 -14.42 -8.24 24.64
C THR A 36 -14.48 -6.80 24.18
N PHE A 37 -15.31 -5.99 24.84
CA PHE A 37 -15.39 -4.56 24.61
C PHE A 37 -14.73 -3.83 25.78
N ALA A 38 -13.76 -2.96 25.52
CA ALA A 38 -13.11 -2.15 26.54
C ALA A 38 -13.26 -0.67 26.21
N ARG A 39 -13.57 0.14 27.24
CA ARG A 39 -13.73 1.58 27.08
C ARG A 39 -12.41 2.24 26.73
N THR A 40 -11.34 1.85 27.42
CA THR A 40 -9.98 2.36 27.22
C THR A 40 -8.98 1.21 27.19
N GLY A 41 -7.87 1.44 26.52
CA GLY A 41 -6.73 0.54 26.53
C GLY A 41 -5.41 1.27 26.47
N MET A 42 -4.34 0.61 26.90
CA MET A 42 -2.97 1.09 26.83
C MET A 42 -2.11 0.03 26.14
N LEU A 43 -1.28 0.45 25.19
CA LEU A 43 -0.28 -0.41 24.56
C LEU A 43 1.08 -0.19 25.22
N GLU A 44 1.64 -1.26 25.76
CA GLU A 44 2.99 -1.31 26.33
C GLU A 44 3.86 -2.24 25.47
N ALA A 45 5.07 -1.80 25.12
CA ALA A 45 6.02 -2.64 24.41
C ALA A 45 6.87 -3.41 25.42
N ASP A 46 6.83 -4.73 25.36
CA ASP A 46 7.69 -5.63 26.12
C ASP A 46 8.80 -6.14 25.17
N LEU A 47 9.83 -5.30 25.01
CA LEU A 47 10.99 -5.57 24.13
C LEU A 47 11.73 -6.87 24.50
N PRO A 48 11.98 -7.18 25.79
CA PRO A 48 12.63 -8.44 26.18
C PRO A 48 11.89 -9.68 25.66
N ASN A 49 10.56 -9.68 25.72
CA ASN A 49 9.74 -10.82 25.31
C ASN A 49 9.16 -10.68 23.89
N LYS A 50 9.60 -9.67 23.11
CA LYS A 50 9.13 -9.38 21.74
C LYS A 50 7.60 -9.43 21.63
N ARG A 51 6.90 -8.78 22.56
CA ARG A 51 5.44 -8.75 22.57
C ARG A 51 4.94 -7.34 22.88
N ILE A 52 3.75 -7.04 22.39
CA ILE A 52 3.00 -5.86 22.79
C ILE A 52 1.96 -6.30 23.81
N LEU A 53 1.94 -5.68 24.98
CA LEU A 53 0.94 -5.90 26.01
C LEU A 53 -0.15 -4.84 25.83
N MET A 54 -1.36 -5.27 25.50
CA MET A 54 -2.52 -4.41 25.47
C MET A 54 -3.27 -4.54 26.79
N ARG A 55 -3.14 -3.54 27.65
CA ARG A 55 -3.96 -3.44 28.86
C ARG A 55 -5.30 -2.84 28.48
N LEU A 56 -6.38 -3.49 28.90
CA LEU A 56 -7.77 -3.10 28.66
C LEU A 56 -8.38 -2.75 30.01
N TYR A 57 -9.03 -1.59 30.08
CA TYR A 57 -9.70 -1.10 31.28
C TYR A 57 -11.21 -1.03 31.04
N ASP A 58 -11.98 -1.32 32.09
CA ASP A 58 -13.44 -1.40 32.03
C ASP A 58 -13.93 -2.29 30.88
N ALA A 59 -13.40 -3.51 30.84
CA ALA A 59 -13.69 -4.46 29.80
C ALA A 59 -14.97 -5.27 30.12
N ARG A 60 -15.90 -5.33 29.19
CA ARG A 60 -17.06 -6.21 29.22
C ARG A 60 -16.81 -7.39 28.30
N TYR A 61 -16.93 -8.59 28.86
CA TYR A 61 -16.83 -9.84 28.11
C TYR A 61 -18.21 -10.33 27.72
N GLN A 62 -18.34 -10.91 26.53
CA GLN A 62 -19.55 -11.60 26.05
C GLN A 62 -19.14 -12.91 25.40
N GLN A 63 -19.81 -14.00 25.76
CA GLN A 63 -19.54 -15.33 25.21
C GLN A 63 -20.79 -15.89 24.54
N ARG A 64 -20.64 -16.32 23.30
CA ARG A 64 -21.66 -17.07 22.56
C ARG A 64 -21.56 -18.57 22.91
N ASP A 65 -22.66 -19.29 22.70
CA ASP A 65 -22.70 -20.73 22.86
C ASP A 65 -21.76 -21.42 21.84
N GLU A 66 -20.95 -22.36 22.32
CA GLU A 66 -19.92 -23.02 21.50
C GLU A 66 -20.52 -24.00 20.47
N LYS A 67 -21.67 -24.61 20.79
CA LYS A 67 -22.35 -25.56 19.90
C LYS A 67 -23.24 -24.84 18.90
N ASN A 68 -23.92 -23.77 19.32
CA ASN A 68 -24.83 -22.97 18.50
C ASN A 68 -24.48 -21.47 18.53
N PRO A 69 -23.37 -21.04 17.90
CA PRO A 69 -22.92 -19.64 17.93
C PRO A 69 -23.85 -18.64 17.23
N LEU A 70 -24.76 -19.12 16.36
CA LEU A 70 -25.76 -18.31 15.67
C LEU A 70 -27.01 -18.01 16.52
N ASP A 71 -27.20 -18.73 17.63
CA ASP A 71 -28.35 -18.54 18.51
C ASP A 71 -28.09 -17.38 19.49
N LEU A 72 -28.60 -16.19 19.13
CA LEU A 72 -28.43 -14.97 19.92
C LEU A 72 -29.07 -15.05 21.32
N ARG A 73 -30.03 -15.97 21.54
CA ARG A 73 -30.72 -16.11 22.83
C ARG A 73 -29.86 -16.80 23.88
N LYS A 74 -28.83 -17.52 23.44
CA LYS A 74 -27.88 -18.23 24.32
C LYS A 74 -26.62 -17.43 24.61
N ILE A 75 -26.58 -16.16 24.21
CA ILE A 75 -25.46 -15.28 24.53
C ILE A 75 -25.44 -15.05 26.04
N ARG A 76 -24.29 -15.35 26.63
CA ARG A 76 -24.03 -15.04 28.02
C ARG A 76 -23.28 -13.72 28.06
N ASP A 77 -23.93 -12.71 28.59
CA ASP A 77 -23.25 -11.49 29.01
C ASP A 77 -22.29 -11.87 30.13
N GLY A 78 -21.00 -11.70 29.86
CA GLY A 78 -19.93 -12.07 30.76
C GLY A 78 -19.66 -11.02 31.84
N ILE A 79 -18.73 -11.38 32.71
CA ILE A 79 -18.25 -10.59 33.84
C ILE A 79 -17.68 -9.26 33.34
N SER A 80 -17.97 -8.16 34.04
CA SER A 80 -17.25 -6.90 33.90
C SER A 80 -15.87 -7.03 34.54
N MET A 81 -14.82 -6.93 33.72
CA MET A 81 -13.43 -6.99 34.13
C MET A 81 -12.89 -5.57 34.30
N ALA A 82 -12.39 -5.23 35.48
CA ALA A 82 -11.82 -3.91 35.76
C ALA A 82 -10.52 -3.67 34.95
N GLU A 83 -9.66 -4.68 34.88
CA GLU A 83 -8.41 -4.65 34.10
C GLU A 83 -8.13 -6.04 33.50
N GLY A 84 -7.77 -6.08 32.21
CA GLY A 84 -7.34 -7.29 31.52
C GLY A 84 -6.12 -7.01 30.65
N THR A 85 -5.15 -7.93 30.58
CA THR A 85 -3.98 -7.79 29.70
C THR A 85 -4.05 -8.80 28.57
N LEU A 86 -3.98 -8.32 27.33
CA LEU A 86 -3.91 -9.15 26.14
C LEU A 86 -2.49 -9.06 25.54
N PRO A 87 -1.66 -10.09 25.67
CA PRO A 87 -0.37 -10.13 25.01
C PRO A 87 -0.55 -10.41 23.51
N ILE A 88 0.20 -9.67 22.71
CA ILE A 88 0.25 -9.79 21.25
C ILE A 88 1.71 -10.11 20.89
N SER A 89 1.96 -11.29 20.33
CA SER A 89 3.31 -11.65 19.89
C SER A 89 3.72 -10.83 18.68
N LEU A 90 4.92 -10.23 18.71
CA LEU A 90 5.49 -9.53 17.56
C LEU A 90 6.05 -10.51 16.52
N ASP A 91 6.38 -11.75 16.91
CA ASP A 91 6.99 -12.71 15.99
C ASP A 91 6.03 -13.08 14.84
N GLU A 92 4.73 -13.23 15.14
CA GLU A 92 3.71 -13.49 14.11
C GLU A 92 3.47 -12.27 13.21
N LEU A 93 3.47 -11.07 13.79
CA LEU A 93 3.35 -9.82 13.03
C LEU A 93 4.55 -9.62 12.11
N TYR A 94 5.75 -9.86 12.61
CA TYR A 94 7.00 -9.74 11.88
C TYR A 94 7.07 -10.75 10.74
N GLU A 95 6.74 -12.02 10.98
CA GLU A 95 6.70 -13.05 9.93
C GLU A 95 5.61 -12.78 8.88
N LYS A 96 4.46 -12.24 9.30
CA LYS A 96 3.37 -11.86 8.37
C LYS A 96 3.77 -10.65 7.50
N GLU A 97 4.42 -9.64 8.07
CA GLU A 97 4.98 -8.50 7.34
C GLU A 97 6.11 -8.95 6.39
N LYS A 98 7.02 -9.82 6.84
CA LYS A 98 8.09 -10.39 6.00
C LYS A 98 7.54 -11.15 4.79
N LYS A 99 6.39 -11.84 4.94
CA LYS A 99 5.70 -12.54 3.85
C LYS A 99 4.88 -11.61 2.95
N ARG A 100 4.56 -10.39 3.38
CA ARG A 100 3.75 -9.43 2.63
C ARG A 100 4.39 -8.03 2.69
N PRO A 101 5.58 -7.84 2.11
CA PRO A 101 6.17 -6.51 2.04
C PRO A 101 5.18 -5.56 1.35
N SER A 102 5.00 -4.37 1.92
CA SER A 102 4.25 -3.29 1.30
C SER A 102 4.71 -3.13 -0.15
N ARG A 103 3.75 -3.14 -1.09
CA ARG A 103 4.00 -3.30 -2.53
C ARG A 103 5.04 -2.30 -3.10
N SER A 104 5.18 -1.12 -2.47
CA SER A 104 6.14 -0.09 -2.88
C SER A 104 7.54 -0.22 -2.26
N ALA A 105 7.70 -0.97 -1.17
CA ALA A 105 8.95 -1.08 -0.40
C ALA A 105 9.87 -2.23 -0.89
N LEU A 106 9.45 -2.98 -1.91
CA LEU A 106 10.26 -4.03 -2.52
C LEU A 106 11.47 -3.43 -3.24
N SER A 107 12.64 -4.02 -2.98
CA SER A 107 13.87 -3.70 -3.71
C SER A 107 13.80 -4.25 -5.14
N ILE A 108 14.58 -3.66 -6.06
CA ILE A 108 14.58 -4.05 -7.48
C ILE A 108 14.95 -5.54 -7.65
N THR A 109 15.87 -6.06 -6.82
CA THR A 109 16.27 -7.47 -6.86
C THR A 109 15.15 -8.41 -6.41
N GLN A 110 14.42 -8.03 -5.36
CA GLN A 110 13.24 -8.77 -4.88
C GLN A 110 12.11 -8.76 -5.93
N LEU A 111 11.92 -7.64 -6.65
CA LEU A 111 10.94 -7.56 -7.75
C LEU A 111 11.28 -8.53 -8.89
N VAL A 112 12.56 -8.68 -9.22
CA VAL A 112 13.04 -9.59 -10.28
C VAL A 112 12.89 -11.06 -9.86
N ASP A 113 13.18 -11.40 -8.61
CA ASP A 113 12.97 -12.75 -8.08
C ASP A 113 11.48 -13.10 -7.99
N GLN A 114 10.63 -12.14 -7.63
CA GLN A 114 9.17 -12.33 -7.66
C GLN A 114 8.61 -12.44 -9.08
N LEU A 115 9.33 -11.96 -10.11
CA LEU A 115 8.98 -12.19 -11.52
C LEU A 115 9.24 -13.64 -11.99
N LYS A 116 10.12 -14.36 -11.28
CA LYS A 116 10.43 -15.77 -11.53
C LYS A 116 9.47 -16.73 -10.82
N SER A 117 8.68 -16.27 -9.85
CA SER A 117 7.69 -17.11 -9.17
C SER A 117 6.48 -17.42 -10.08
N GLU A 118 5.88 -18.58 -9.87
CA GLU A 118 4.87 -19.19 -10.76
C GLU A 118 3.50 -18.47 -10.75
N ASN A 119 3.32 -17.48 -9.86
CA ASN A 119 2.01 -16.89 -9.59
C ASN A 119 1.65 -15.79 -10.61
N LYS A 120 0.76 -16.11 -11.57
CA LYS A 120 0.41 -15.29 -12.74
C LYS A 120 -0.07 -13.86 -12.40
N ARG A 121 -0.71 -13.68 -11.23
CA ARG A 121 -1.25 -12.40 -10.75
C ARG A 121 -0.20 -11.48 -10.13
N GLU A 122 0.83 -12.05 -9.50
CA GLU A 122 1.95 -11.29 -8.95
C GLU A 122 2.89 -10.83 -10.07
N ARG A 123 3.11 -11.69 -11.08
CA ARG A 123 3.96 -11.38 -12.24
C ARG A 123 3.48 -10.18 -13.06
N SER A 124 2.16 -10.01 -13.23
CA SER A 124 1.61 -8.88 -14.01
C SER A 124 1.71 -7.55 -13.26
N ALA A 125 1.48 -7.57 -11.94
CA ALA A 125 1.62 -6.39 -11.08
C ALA A 125 3.08 -5.92 -11.01
N SER A 126 4.02 -6.86 -10.80
CA SER A 126 5.45 -6.53 -10.74
C SER A 126 6.00 -6.00 -12.06
N ARG A 127 5.54 -6.51 -13.21
CA ARG A 127 5.88 -5.95 -14.54
C ARG A 127 5.41 -4.51 -14.71
N THR A 128 4.24 -4.17 -14.16
CA THR A 128 3.68 -2.83 -14.27
C THR A 128 4.44 -1.84 -13.36
N GLU A 129 4.84 -2.27 -12.16
CA GLU A 129 5.68 -1.44 -11.29
C GLU A 129 7.10 -1.25 -11.84
N LEU A 130 7.71 -2.29 -12.42
CA LEU A 130 8.97 -2.20 -13.15
C LEU A 130 8.84 -1.16 -14.27
N ASN A 131 7.88 -1.34 -15.18
CA ASN A 131 7.70 -0.42 -16.31
C ASN A 131 7.49 1.03 -15.85
N LYS A 132 6.76 1.27 -14.76
CA LYS A 132 6.59 2.62 -14.18
C LYS A 132 7.91 3.21 -13.68
N ARG A 133 8.71 2.44 -12.93
CA ARG A 133 10.00 2.91 -12.37
C ARG A 133 11.06 3.16 -13.44
N PHE A 134 11.05 2.41 -14.55
CA PHE A 134 11.97 2.61 -15.67
C PHE A 134 11.52 3.69 -16.65
N SER A 135 10.21 3.95 -16.78
CA SER A 135 9.70 4.97 -17.72
C SER A 135 10.17 6.38 -17.37
N PHE A 136 10.29 6.70 -16.08
CA PHE A 136 10.68 8.04 -15.62
C PHE A 136 12.12 8.44 -16.03
N PRO A 137 13.17 7.67 -15.69
CA PRO A 137 14.54 8.01 -16.12
C PRO A 137 14.70 7.89 -17.63
N PHE A 138 14.05 6.92 -18.29
CA PHE A 138 14.12 6.77 -19.75
C PHE A 138 13.56 7.99 -20.48
N SER A 139 12.45 8.56 -20.00
CA SER A 139 11.89 9.79 -20.56
C SER A 139 12.84 10.98 -20.42
N CYS A 140 13.52 11.11 -19.28
CA CYS A 140 14.49 12.19 -19.06
C CYS A 140 15.68 12.09 -20.02
N VAL A 141 16.23 10.88 -20.19
CA VAL A 141 17.33 10.62 -21.14
C VAL A 141 16.89 10.90 -22.58
N ALA A 142 15.69 10.47 -22.97
CA ALA A 142 15.17 10.72 -24.31
C ALA A 142 15.05 12.23 -24.61
N PHE A 143 14.56 13.03 -23.64
CA PHE A 143 14.51 14.48 -23.78
C PHE A 143 15.89 15.12 -23.85
N ALA A 144 16.84 14.67 -23.03
CA ALA A 144 18.22 15.17 -23.07
C ALA A 144 18.87 14.88 -24.43
N ILE A 145 18.75 13.66 -24.95
CA ILE A 145 19.28 13.28 -26.27
C ILE A 145 18.64 14.12 -27.37
N SER A 146 17.32 14.29 -27.34
CA SER A 146 16.60 15.13 -28.29
C SER A 146 17.13 16.57 -28.28
N TYR A 147 17.30 17.16 -27.09
CA TYR A 147 17.84 18.50 -26.93
C TYR A 147 19.26 18.63 -27.50
N PHE A 148 20.17 17.71 -27.16
CA PHE A 148 21.54 17.73 -27.68
C PHE A 148 21.59 17.56 -29.20
N LEU A 149 20.75 16.68 -29.76
CA LEU A 149 20.64 16.50 -31.20
C LEU A 149 20.18 17.80 -31.88
N PHE A 150 19.23 18.52 -31.29
CA PHE A 150 18.81 19.84 -31.77
C PHE A 150 19.92 20.89 -31.71
N VAL A 151 20.70 20.93 -30.63
CA VAL A 151 21.84 21.86 -30.49
C VAL A 151 22.90 21.57 -31.56
N ILE A 152 23.27 20.30 -31.76
CA ILE A 152 24.28 19.91 -32.76
C ILE A 152 23.84 20.27 -34.18
N ILE A 153 22.56 20.04 -34.52
CA ILE A 153 22.00 20.44 -35.82
C ILE A 153 22.03 21.97 -35.98
N ALA A 154 21.64 22.72 -34.95
CA ALA A 154 21.70 24.19 -34.98
C ALA A 154 23.13 24.71 -35.20
N ASP A 155 24.12 24.14 -34.51
CA ASP A 155 25.54 24.50 -34.67
C ASP A 155 26.07 24.12 -36.06
N THR A 156 25.68 22.96 -36.59
CA THR A 156 26.09 22.50 -37.92
C THR A 156 25.52 23.38 -39.04
N LEU A 157 24.26 23.82 -38.90
CA LEU A 157 23.65 24.74 -39.86
C LEU A 157 24.16 26.17 -39.73
N ARG A 158 24.59 26.61 -38.54
CA ARG A 158 25.21 27.94 -38.34
C ARG A 158 26.49 28.13 -39.16
N ASN A 159 27.19 27.04 -39.49
CA ASN A 159 28.36 27.04 -40.37
C ASN A 159 28.01 27.19 -41.87
N ASN A 160 26.73 27.25 -42.25
CA ASN A 160 26.28 27.45 -43.63
C ASN A 160 25.46 28.76 -43.77
N PRO A 161 26.03 29.88 -44.24
CA PRO A 161 25.46 31.24 -44.11
C PRO A 161 24.19 31.56 -44.94
N ARG A 162 23.54 30.58 -45.60
CA ARG A 162 22.36 30.82 -46.47
C ARG A 162 21.05 30.25 -45.93
N VAL A 163 21.08 29.50 -44.83
CA VAL A 163 19.89 28.93 -44.20
C VAL A 163 19.64 29.71 -42.92
N HIS A 164 18.58 30.52 -42.90
CA HIS A 164 18.17 31.34 -41.77
C HIS A 164 18.10 30.48 -40.48
N PRO A 165 19.07 30.61 -39.55
CA PRO A 165 19.22 29.68 -38.42
C PRO A 165 18.01 29.67 -37.48
N GLU A 166 17.28 30.78 -37.43
CA GLU A 166 16.12 31.00 -36.55
C GLU A 166 14.91 30.14 -36.91
N LEU A 167 14.66 29.92 -38.22
CA LEU A 167 13.52 29.13 -38.69
C LEU A 167 13.68 27.63 -38.42
N LEU A 168 14.92 27.14 -38.41
CA LEU A 168 15.21 25.72 -38.27
C LEU A 168 15.12 25.24 -36.82
N VAL A 169 15.44 26.12 -35.85
CA VAL A 169 15.25 25.86 -34.41
C VAL A 169 13.77 25.71 -34.07
N TRP A 170 12.89 26.44 -34.77
CA TRP A 170 11.45 26.42 -34.53
C TRP A 170 10.69 25.35 -35.33
N PHE A 171 11.30 24.82 -36.40
CA PHE A 171 10.69 23.82 -37.28
C PHE A 171 10.08 22.61 -36.53
N PRO A 172 10.75 22.00 -35.55
CA PRO A 172 10.19 20.84 -34.83
C PRO A 172 9.00 21.23 -33.96
N ASN A 173 9.09 22.36 -33.26
CA ASN A 173 8.01 22.85 -32.42
C ASN A 173 6.76 23.18 -33.26
N VAL A 174 6.94 23.84 -34.40
CA VAL A 174 5.83 24.16 -35.32
C VAL A 174 5.24 22.88 -35.91
N LEU A 175 6.07 21.90 -36.30
CA LEU A 175 5.61 20.61 -36.80
C LEU A 175 4.75 19.85 -35.76
N PHE A 176 5.19 19.80 -34.50
CA PHE A 176 4.43 19.15 -33.42
C PHE A 176 3.14 19.89 -33.08
N ILE A 177 3.12 21.22 -33.09
CA ILE A 177 1.91 22.02 -32.88
C ILE A 177 0.89 21.75 -33.99
N VAL A 178 1.33 21.72 -35.25
CA VAL A 178 0.44 21.44 -36.40
C VAL A 178 -0.10 20.01 -36.34
N LEU A 179 0.74 19.02 -36.05
CA LEU A 179 0.30 17.63 -35.86
C LEU A 179 -0.69 17.48 -34.71
N GLY A 180 -0.43 18.14 -33.58
CA GLY A 180 -1.32 18.17 -32.43
C GLY A 180 -2.69 18.77 -32.77
N ALA A 181 -2.71 19.90 -33.48
CA ALA A 181 -3.94 20.54 -33.94
C ALA A 181 -4.72 19.66 -34.92
N VAL A 182 -4.03 19.02 -35.89
CA VAL A 182 -4.67 18.11 -36.86
C VAL A 182 -5.28 16.89 -36.17
N LEU A 183 -4.56 16.27 -35.22
CA LEU A 183 -5.06 15.15 -34.44
C LEU A 183 -6.25 15.56 -33.55
N PHE A 184 -6.19 16.72 -32.92
CA PHE A 184 -7.27 17.25 -32.07
C PHE A 184 -8.55 17.51 -32.87
N VAL A 185 -8.43 18.14 -34.04
CA VAL A 185 -9.57 18.36 -34.94
C VAL A 185 -10.13 17.03 -35.45
N ARG A 186 -9.28 16.04 -35.71
CA ARG A 186 -9.72 14.71 -36.16
C ARG A 186 -10.44 13.93 -35.06
N LEU A 187 -10.04 14.10 -33.79
CA LEU A 187 -10.71 13.53 -32.64
C LEU A 187 -12.04 14.23 -32.35
N SER A 188 -12.08 15.55 -32.45
CA SER A 188 -13.30 16.36 -32.23
C SER A 188 -14.38 16.16 -33.30
N ARG A 189 -14.05 15.57 -34.45
CA ARG A 189 -15.01 15.22 -35.52
C ARG A 189 -15.50 13.77 -35.45
N ARG A 190 -15.11 13.02 -34.41
CA ARG A 190 -15.67 11.70 -34.06
C ARG A 190 -16.54 11.84 -32.82
#